data_AF-A0A1R1SSD5-F1
#
_entry.id   AF-A0A1R1SSD5-F1
#
_cell.length_a   1.000
_cell.length_b   1.000
_cell.length_c   1.000
_cell.angle_alpha   90.00
_cell.angle_beta   90.00
_cell.angle_gamma   90.00
#
_symmetry.space_group_name_H-M   'P 1'
#
loop_
_entity.id
_entity.type
_entity.pdbx_description
1 polymer ?
#
loop_
_entity_poly.entity_id
_entity_poly.type
_entity_poly.pdbx_seq_one_letter_code
_entity_poly.pdbx_strand_id
1 'polypeptide(L)' 'MGKADTTTRCKLTAADGSTLGVTVTVISVDGKKINFDIKADDTPTPAPS' A
#
# COMPACT_ATOMS: atom_id res chain seq x y z
N MET A 1 17.37 -8.08 -2.70
CA MET A 1 16.42 -8.78 -1.82
C MET A 1 15.68 -7.73 -1.01
N GLY A 2 14.38 -7.90 -0.75
CA GLY A 2 13.63 -6.96 0.09
C GLY A 2 14.29 -6.83 1.47
N LYS A 3 14.31 -5.62 2.04
CA LYS A 3 14.70 -5.41 3.43
C LYS A 3 13.45 -5.37 4.29
N ALA A 4 13.43 -6.08 5.41
CA ALA A 4 12.44 -5.86 6.46
C ALA A 4 12.40 -4.38 6.85
N ASP A 5 11.23 -3.91 7.27
CA ASP A 5 10.92 -2.53 7.65
C ASP A 5 10.89 -1.51 6.50
N THR A 6 11.06 -1.97 5.25
CA THR A 6 10.86 -1.11 4.09
C THR A 6 9.38 -0.81 3.94
N THR A 7 9.03 0.47 3.92
CA THR A 7 7.66 0.93 3.71
C THR A 7 7.56 1.63 2.36
N THR A 8 6.51 1.34 1.60
CA THR A 8 6.18 2.03 0.35
C THR A 8 4.75 2.53 0.42
N ARG A 9 4.56 3.79 0.02
CA ARG A 9 3.25 4.41 -0.05
C ARG A 9 2.80 4.50 -1.51
N CYS A 10 1.62 3.96 -1.78
CA CYS A 10 0.98 3.94 -3.08
C CYS A 10 -0.35 4.70 -3.03
N LYS A 11 -0.82 5.13 -4.20
CA LYS A 11 -2.16 5.69 -4.38
C LYS A 11 -2.91 4.82 -5.37
N LEU A 12 -4.03 4.24 -4.94
CA LEU A 12 -4.97 3.55 -5.80
C LEU A 12 -5.94 4.59 -6.36
N THR A 13 -6.13 4.61 -7.67
CA THR A 13 -7.10 5.48 -8.33
C THR A 13 -8.19 4.59 -8.92
N ALA A 14 -9.44 4.83 -8.52
CA ALA A 14 -10.59 4.13 -9.05
C ALA A 14 -11.03 4.72 -10.40
N ALA A 15 -11.86 3.97 -11.14
CA ALA A 15 -12.34 4.39 -12.46
C ALA A 15 -13.20 5.67 -12.40
N ASP A 16 -13.84 5.94 -11.26
CA ASP A 16 -14.62 7.16 -11.01
C ASP A 16 -13.74 8.37 -10.67
N GLY A 17 -12.42 8.21 -10.55
CA GLY A 17 -11.47 9.27 -10.21
C GLY A 17 -11.24 9.47 -8.71
N SER A 18 -11.94 8.75 -7.84
CA SER A 18 -11.62 8.71 -6.41
C SER A 18 -10.28 8.04 -6.17
N THR A 19 -9.61 8.37 -5.05
CA THR A 19 -8.30 7.79 -4.71
C THR A 19 -8.23 7.28 -3.29
N LEU A 20 -7.44 6.25 -3.05
CA LEU A 20 -7.19 5.66 -1.74
C LEU A 20 -5.68 5.48 -1.53
N GLY A 21 -5.15 6.02 -0.44
CA GLY A 21 -3.77 5.77 -0.07
C GLY A 21 -3.60 4.36 0.51
N VAL A 22 -2.54 3.68 0.10
CA VAL A 22 -2.20 2.33 0.55
C VAL A 22 -0.75 2.30 0.99
N THR A 23 -0.49 1.90 2.22
CA THR A 23 0.84 1.68 2.77
C THR A 23 1.16 0.19 2.75
N VAL A 24 2.28 -0.17 2.13
CA VAL A 24 2.81 -1.54 2.08
C VAL A 24 4.10 -1.58 2.88
N THR A 25 4.19 -2.48 3.85
CA THR A 25 5.34 -2.64 4.74
C THR A 25 5.87 -4.06 4.63
N VAL A 26 7.18 -4.21 4.44
CA VAL A 26 7.83 -5.53 4.49
C VAL A 26 8.02 -5.92 5.96
N ILE A 27 7.26 -6.91 6.44
CA ILE A 27 7.36 -7.38 7.83
C ILE A 27 8.49 -8.40 8.02
N SER A 28 8.77 -9.24 7.04
CA SER A 28 9.88 -10.20 7.10
C SER A 28 10.22 -10.79 5.72
N VAL A 29 11.43 -11.33 5.60
CA VAL A 29 11.90 -12.07 4.41
C VAL A 29 12.41 -13.43 4.86
N ASP A 30 11.77 -14.49 4.38
CA ASP A 30 12.14 -15.88 4.62
C ASP A 30 12.58 -16.53 3.30
N GLY A 31 13.90 -16.56 3.08
CA GLY A 31 14.51 -17.06 1.85
C GLY A 31 14.03 -16.29 0.62
N LYS A 32 13.08 -16.89 -0.12
CA LYS A 32 12.45 -16.29 -1.32
C LYS A 32 11.03 -15.77 -1.07
N LYS A 33 10.48 -15.98 0.12
CA LYS A 33 9.15 -15.47 0.51
C LYS A 33 9.32 -14.13 1.21
N ILE A 34 8.50 -13.17 0.83
CA ILE A 34 8.43 -11.86 1.47
C ILE A 34 7.03 -11.72 2.04
N ASN A 35 6.96 -11.43 3.34
CA ASN A 35 5.70 -11.18 4.03
C ASN A 35 5.46 -9.67 4.07
N PHE A 36 4.25 -9.25 3.71
CA PHE A 36 3.86 -7.85 3.66
C PHE A 36 2.67 -7.58 4.57
N ASP A 37 2.72 -6.45 5.27
CA ASP A 37 1.55 -5.80 5.85
C ASP A 37 1.05 -4.74 4.88
N ILE A 38 -0.26 -4.72 4.62
CA ILE A 38 -0.88 -3.77 3.69
C ILE A 38 -2.03 -3.08 4.41
N LYS A 39 -1.92 -1.76 4.56
CA LYS A 39 -2.93 -0.94 5.20
C LYS A 39 -3.43 0.14 4.25
N ALA A 40 -4.73 0.19 4.04
CA ALA A 40 -5.40 1.31 3.37
C ALA A 40 -5.70 2.44 4.36
N ASP A 41 -5.84 3.66 3.84
CA ASP A 41 -6.35 4.77 4.64
C ASP A 41 -7.80 4.53 5.07
N ASP A 42 -8.17 5.08 6.23
CA ASP A 42 -9.53 4.96 6.76
C ASP A 42 -10.56 5.69 5.88
N THR A 43 -10.13 6.75 5.19
CA THR A 43 -10.99 7.57 4.33
C THR A 43 -10.41 7.71 2.93
N PRO A 44 -11.14 7.31 1.87
CA PRO A 44 -10.75 7.63 0.50
C PRO A 44 -10.90 9.13 0.21
N THR A 45 -10.11 9.63 -0.74
CA THR A 45 -10.31 10.95 -1.34
C THR A 45 -11.38 10.82 -2.43
N PRO A 46 -12.47 11.61 -2.38
CA PRO A 46 -13.53 11.55 -3.37
C PRO A 46 -13.06 11.97 -4.76
N ALA A 47 -13.82 11.53 -5.78
CA ALA A 47 -13.60 11.94 -7.17
C ALA A 47 -13.80 13.46 -7.33
N PRO A 48 -13.06 14.12 -8.24
CA PRO A 48 -13.35 15.50 -8.60
C PRO A 48 -14.76 15.61 -9.22
N SER A 49 -15.50 16.64 -8.82
CA SER A 49 -16.84 16.99 -9.30
C SER A 49 -16.84 17.66 -10.67
#